data_AF-A0A7W1DB37-F1
#
_entry.id   AF-A0A7W1DB37-F1
#
_cell.length_a   1.000
_cell.length_b   1.000
_cell.length_c   1.000
_cell.angle_alpha   90.00
_cell.angle_beta   90.00
_cell.angle_gamma   90.00
#
_symmetry.space_group_name_H-M   'P 1'
#
loop_
_entity.id
_entity.type
_entity.pdbx_description
1 polymer ?
#
loop_
_entity_poly.entity_id
_entity_poly.type
_entity_poly.pdbx_seq_one_letter_code
_entity_poly.pdbx_strand_id
1 'polypeptide(L)'
;MKDSETQNLAERIAHLLQENGGDDFSALRSSIEKINERLTKIEAELDYQNPQSATRNLQSFHSSQEKFAVAEIVADEIIKGLEQEKACPYEPTGKPCDHCAMCSSRGF
;
A
#
# COMPACT_ATOMS: atom_id res chain seq x y z
N MET A 1 -9.78 -46.08 25.01
CA MET A 1 -9.65 -44.86 25.84
C MET A 1 -9.46 -43.59 25.01
N LYS A 2 -8.68 -43.59 23.91
CA LYS A 2 -8.48 -42.40 23.05
C LYS A 2 -9.75 -41.89 22.34
N ASP A 3 -10.69 -42.77 22.00
CA ASP A 3 -11.90 -42.36 21.24
C ASP A 3 -12.91 -41.54 22.06
N SER A 4 -12.90 -41.65 23.40
CA SER A 4 -13.81 -40.89 24.26
C SER A 4 -13.39 -39.43 24.41
N GLU A 5 -12.08 -39.18 24.42
CA GLU A 5 -11.51 -37.83 24.49
C GLU A 5 -11.69 -37.08 23.18
N THR A 6 -11.52 -37.76 22.04
CA THR A 6 -11.77 -37.17 20.71
C THR A 6 -13.25 -36.90 20.48
N GLN A 7 -14.15 -37.77 20.96
CA GLN A 7 -15.59 -37.53 20.93
C GLN A 7 -15.99 -36.32 21.79
N ASN A 8 -15.48 -36.22 23.02
CA ASN A 8 -15.72 -35.06 23.90
C ASN A 8 -15.20 -33.75 23.29
N LEU A 9 -14.04 -33.80 22.65
CA LEU A 9 -13.48 -32.62 21.98
C LEU A 9 -14.34 -32.20 20.78
N ALA A 10 -14.78 -33.16 19.96
CA ALA A 10 -15.65 -32.89 18.82
C ALA A 10 -17.00 -32.28 19.24
N GLU A 11 -17.57 -32.78 20.35
CA GLU A 11 -18.84 -32.29 20.91
C GLU A 11 -18.71 -30.86 21.45
N ARG A 12 -17.61 -30.54 22.13
CA ARG A 12 -17.30 -29.16 22.57
C ARG A 12 -17.10 -28.20 21.41
N ILE A 13 -16.42 -28.63 20.34
CA ILE A 13 -16.24 -27.82 19.13
C ILE A 13 -17.58 -27.56 18.45
N ALA A 14 -18.45 -28.57 18.35
CA ALA A 14 -19.79 -28.40 17.77
C ALA A 14 -20.64 -27.41 18.57
N HIS A 15 -20.58 -27.44 19.90
CA HIS A 15 -21.31 -26.51 20.77
C HIS A 15 -20.83 -25.06 20.58
N LEU A 16 -19.51 -24.85 20.54
CA LEU A 16 -18.92 -23.52 20.33
C LEU A 16 -19.26 -22.94 18.95
N LEU A 17 -19.36 -23.80 17.92
CA LEU A 17 -19.78 -23.38 16.58
C LEU A 17 -21.27 -23.04 16.51
N GLN A 18 -22.12 -23.68 17.32
CA GLN A 18 -23.54 -23.35 17.42
C GLN A 18 -23.79 -22.04 18.20
N GLU A 19 -23.08 -21.82 19.31
CA GLU A 19 -23.31 -20.66 20.17
C GLU A 19 -22.81 -19.33 19.57
N ASN A 20 -21.72 -19.35 18.79
CA ASN A 20 -21.12 -18.14 18.22
C ASN A 20 -21.30 -17.99 16.70
N GLY A 21 -21.78 -19.01 16.00
CA GLY A 21 -21.57 -19.14 14.55
C GLY A 21 -22.80 -19.03 13.65
N GLY A 22 -24.01 -18.99 14.19
CA GLY A 22 -25.24 -19.05 13.38
C GLY A 22 -25.67 -17.71 12.81
N ASP A 23 -26.00 -16.78 13.71
CA ASP A 23 -26.66 -15.52 13.34
C ASP A 23 -25.67 -14.47 12.79
N ASP A 24 -24.47 -14.38 13.36
CA ASP A 24 -23.44 -13.44 12.92
C ASP A 24 -22.87 -13.80 11.55
N PHE A 25 -22.68 -15.09 11.25
CA PHE A 25 -22.25 -15.53 9.92
C PHE A 25 -23.36 -15.37 8.88
N SER A 26 -24.62 -15.55 9.27
CA SER A 26 -25.76 -15.28 8.39
C SER A 26 -25.83 -13.79 8.05
N ALA A 27 -25.73 -12.92 9.05
CA ALA A 27 -25.69 -11.48 8.86
C ALA A 27 -24.49 -11.02 8.01
N LEU A 28 -23.31 -11.60 8.24
CA LEU A 28 -22.12 -11.34 7.43
C LEU A 28 -22.31 -11.78 5.99
N ARG A 29 -22.88 -12.97 5.77
CA ARG A 29 -23.15 -13.51 4.43
C ARG A 29 -24.17 -12.65 3.68
N SER A 30 -25.25 -12.24 4.34
CA SER A 30 -26.21 -11.28 3.78
C SER A 30 -25.57 -9.91 3.50
N SER A 31 -24.62 -9.47 4.32
CA SER A 31 -23.88 -8.24 4.06
C SER A 31 -22.99 -8.36 2.82
N ILE A 32 -22.32 -9.50 2.62
CA ILE A 32 -21.50 -9.77 1.44
C ILE A 32 -22.37 -9.82 0.18
N GLU A 33 -23.52 -10.49 0.25
CA GLU A 33 -24.49 -10.55 -0.86
C GLU A 33 -24.95 -9.14 -1.27
N LYS A 34 -25.33 -8.30 -0.29
CA LYS A 34 -25.68 -6.89 -0.54
C LYS A 34 -24.54 -6.08 -1.16
N ILE A 35 -23.29 -6.34 -0.77
CA ILE A 35 -22.12 -5.67 -1.36
C ILE A 35 -21.97 -6.08 -2.83
N ASN A 36 -22.08 -7.37 -3.12
CA ASN A 36 -21.98 -7.90 -4.48
C ASN A 36 -23.08 -7.33 -5.39
N GLU A 37 -24.33 -7.30 -4.93
CA GLU A 37 -25.44 -6.69 -5.68
C GLU A 37 -25.20 -5.21 -6.01
N ARG A 38 -24.67 -4.46 -5.04
CA ARG A 38 -24.34 -3.04 -5.25
C ARG A 38 -23.19 -2.87 -6.25
N LEU A 39 -22.18 -3.72 -6.21
CA LEU A 39 -21.07 -3.69 -7.16
C LEU A 39 -21.57 -3.98 -8.59
N THR A 40 -22.36 -5.04 -8.77
CA THR A 40 -22.93 -5.38 -10.08
C THR A 40 -23.77 -4.23 -10.64
N LYS A 41 -24.55 -3.55 -9.79
CA LYS A 41 -25.33 -2.38 -10.21
C LYS A 41 -24.44 -1.21 -10.63
N ILE A 42 -23.39 -0.90 -9.87
CA ILE A 42 -22.45 0.17 -10.18
C ILE A 42 -21.72 -0.12 -11.48
N GLU A 43 -21.25 -1.36 -11.67
CA GLU A 43 -20.57 -1.79 -12.90
C GLU A 43 -21.50 -1.64 -14.11
N ALA A 44 -22.75 -2.10 -14.01
CA ALA A 44 -23.73 -1.94 -15.08
C ALA A 44 -24.05 -0.46 -15.38
N GLU A 45 -24.15 0.39 -14.36
CA GLU A 45 -24.37 1.83 -14.52
C GLU A 45 -23.16 2.54 -15.16
N LEU A 46 -21.93 2.17 -14.78
CA LEU A 46 -20.70 2.70 -15.35
C LEU A 46 -20.53 2.28 -16.82
N ASP A 47 -20.81 1.02 -17.14
CA ASP A 47 -20.78 0.51 -18.52
C ASP A 47 -21.82 1.22 -19.41
N TYR A 48 -23.01 1.50 -18.88
CA TYR A 48 -24.06 2.20 -19.62
C TYR A 48 -23.76 3.70 -19.81
N GLN A 49 -23.20 4.35 -18.78
CA GLN A 49 -22.93 5.79 -18.84
C GLN A 49 -21.69 6.15 -19.66
N ASN A 50 -20.76 5.21 -19.88
CA ASN A 50 -19.54 5.54 -20.62
C ASN A 50 -18.95 4.34 -21.40
N PRO A 51 -19.55 3.96 -22.53
CA PRO A 51 -19.01 2.92 -23.43
C PRO A 51 -17.66 3.31 -24.07
N GLN A 52 -17.12 4.50 -23.81
CA GLN A 52 -15.86 5.01 -24.37
C GLN A 52 -14.75 5.32 -23.35
N SER A 53 -14.92 5.03 -22.06
CA SER A 53 -13.85 5.23 -21.05
C SER A 53 -12.95 4.00 -20.86
N ALA A 54 -12.65 3.28 -21.94
CA ALA A 54 -11.35 2.64 -22.00
C ALA A 54 -10.31 3.77 -22.14
N THR A 55 -9.63 4.09 -21.04
CA THR A 55 -8.37 4.83 -21.02
C THR A 55 -8.36 6.24 -21.62
N ARG A 56 -9.33 7.10 -21.29
CA ARG A 56 -8.99 8.54 -21.27
C ARG A 56 -8.16 8.78 -20.02
N ASN A 57 -6.85 8.98 -20.20
CA ASN A 57 -6.00 9.68 -19.25
C ASN A 57 -6.65 11.04 -18.96
N LEU A 58 -7.62 11.07 -18.05
CA LEU A 58 -7.95 12.30 -17.35
C LEU A 58 -6.68 12.59 -16.58
N GLN A 59 -5.88 13.55 -17.06
CA GLN A 59 -4.95 14.26 -16.19
C GLN A 59 -5.82 14.90 -15.11
N SER A 60 -6.04 14.15 -14.02
CA SER A 60 -6.65 14.68 -12.84
C SER A 60 -5.62 15.63 -12.27
N PHE A 61 -5.78 16.92 -12.57
CA PHE A 61 -5.03 18.00 -11.93
C PHE A 61 -5.49 18.06 -10.48
N HIS A 62 -4.99 17.13 -9.68
CA HIS A 62 -5.22 17.12 -8.24
C HIS A 62 -4.31 18.19 -7.63
N SER A 63 -4.82 19.02 -6.73
CA SER A 63 -4.08 20.12 -6.10
C SER A 63 -2.81 19.69 -5.36
N SER A 64 -2.66 18.39 -5.06
CA SER A 64 -1.40 17.84 -4.55
C SER A 64 -0.28 17.78 -5.59
N GLN A 65 -0.56 17.78 -6.90
CA GLN A 65 0.46 17.83 -7.95
C GLN A 65 1.29 19.10 -7.89
N GLU A 66 0.68 20.25 -7.55
CA GLU A 66 1.43 21.50 -7.34
C GLU A 66 2.42 21.38 -6.18
N LYS A 67 2.06 20.64 -5.12
CA LYS A 67 2.96 20.39 -3.99
C LYS A 67 4.13 19.49 -4.38
N PHE A 68 3.90 18.53 -5.27
CA PHE A 68 4.97 17.68 -5.81
C PHE A 68 5.94 18.48 -6.69
N ALA A 69 5.46 19.44 -7.48
CA ALA A 69 6.32 20.34 -8.25
C ALA A 69 7.23 21.20 -7.34
N VAL A 70 6.71 21.70 -6.21
CA VAL A 70 7.54 22.42 -5.22
C VAL A 70 8.57 21.48 -4.58
N ALA A 71 8.18 20.25 -4.26
CA ALA A 71 9.10 19.26 -3.69
C ALA A 71 10.23 18.87 -4.67
N GLU A 72 9.92 18.78 -5.96
CA GLU A 72 10.89 18.52 -7.03
C GLU A 72 11.93 19.64 -7.14
N ILE A 73 11.50 20.90 -7.13
CA ILE A 73 12.41 22.07 -7.14
C ILE A 73 13.36 22.04 -5.93
N VAL A 74 12.84 21.73 -4.74
CA VAL A 74 13.66 21.65 -3.52
C VAL A 74 14.64 20.48 -3.60
N ALA A 75 14.24 19.34 -4.15
CA ALA A 75 15.13 18.20 -4.35
C ALA A 75 16.26 18.53 -5.33
N ASP A 76 15.95 19.22 -6.44
CA ASP A 76 16.94 19.66 -7.42
C ASP A 76 17.96 20.64 -6.83
N GLU A 77 17.52 21.56 -5.96
CA GLU A 77 18.42 22.47 -5.26
C GLU A 77 19.36 21.72 -4.29
N ILE A 78 18.86 20.71 -3.59
CA ILE A 78 19.68 19.85 -2.70
C ILE A 78 20.70 19.06 -3.51
N ILE A 79 20.27 18.41 -4.60
CA ILE A 79 21.16 17.61 -5.47
C ILE A 79 22.24 18.50 -6.08
N LYS A 80 21.88 19.69 -6.58
CA LYS A 80 22.85 20.67 -7.09
C LYS A 80 23.82 21.15 -6.02
N GLY A 81 23.37 21.25 -4.77
CA GLY A 81 24.24 21.53 -3.62
C GLY A 81 25.24 20.40 -3.36
N LEU A 82 24.80 19.15 -3.42
CA LEU A 82 25.65 17.96 -3.27
C LEU A 82 26.68 17.81 -4.40
N GLU A 83 26.34 18.20 -5.63
CA GLU A 83 27.31 18.22 -6.74
C GLU A 83 28.44 19.26 -6.53
N GLN A 84 28.18 20.31 -5.74
CA GLN A 84 29.19 21.30 -5.36
C GLN A 84 30.00 20.89 -4.13
N GLU A 85 29.61 19.82 -3.43
CA GLU A 85 30.39 19.28 -2.32
C GLU A 85 31.72 18.70 -2.84
N LYS A 86 32.80 19.10 -2.19
CA LYS A 86 34.17 18.87 -2.68
C LYS A 86 34.45 17.37 -2.75
N ALA A 87 34.67 16.86 -3.96
CA ALA A 87 35.19 15.52 -4.19
C ALA A 87 36.47 15.28 -3.37
N CYS A 88 36.60 14.07 -2.81
CA CYS A 88 37.79 13.69 -2.07
C CYS A 88 38.99 13.63 -3.04
N PRO A 89 40.09 14.39 -2.80
CA PRO A 89 41.24 14.39 -3.70
C PRO A 89 42.00 13.05 -3.71
N TYR A 90 41.67 12.15 -2.78
CA TYR A 90 42.27 10.82 -2.66
C TYR A 90 41.36 9.71 -3.19
N GLU A 91 40.12 10.03 -3.61
CA GLU A 91 39.22 9.08 -4.24
C GLU A 91 39.50 9.05 -5.75
N PRO A 92 40.02 7.95 -6.31
CA PRO A 92 40.44 7.89 -7.72
C PRO A 92 39.28 8.07 -8.71
N THR A 93 38.03 7.92 -8.25
CA THR A 93 36.83 8.12 -9.06
C THR A 93 36.27 9.55 -8.97
N GLY A 94 36.86 10.44 -8.16
CA GLY A 94 36.44 11.84 -8.04
C GLY A 94 35.06 12.02 -7.42
N LYS A 95 34.57 11.04 -6.66
CA LYS A 95 33.27 11.08 -5.98
C LYS A 95 33.41 11.59 -4.54
N PRO A 96 32.33 12.07 -3.92
CA PRO A 96 32.23 12.15 -2.47
C PRO A 96 32.55 10.77 -1.86
N CYS A 97 33.40 10.75 -0.84
CA CYS A 97 33.90 9.53 -0.21
C CYS A 97 33.43 9.52 1.24
N ASP A 98 32.79 8.47 1.69
CA ASP A 98 32.36 8.24 3.09
C ASP A 98 33.30 7.25 3.82
N HIS A 99 34.12 6.52 3.05
CA HIS A 99 34.90 5.37 3.53
C HIS A 99 36.32 5.72 4.02
N CYS A 100 36.81 6.95 3.82
CA CYS A 100 38.12 7.37 4.32
C CYS A 100 37.99 8.22 5.58
N ALA A 101 38.94 8.07 6.52
CA ALA A 101 38.92 8.77 7.82
C ALA A 101 38.91 10.31 7.71
N MET A 102 39.42 10.86 6.60
CA MET A 102 39.42 12.29 6.34
C MET A 102 38.05 12.84 5.91
N CYS A 103 37.21 12.02 5.27
CA CYS A 103 35.90 12.44 4.80
C CYS A 103 34.77 12.05 5.75
N SER A 104 34.89 10.91 6.44
CA SER A 104 33.95 10.51 7.51
C SER A 104 33.89 11.51 8.67
N SER A 105 34.99 12.24 8.92
CA SER A 105 35.06 13.28 9.95
C SER A 105 34.46 14.63 9.52
N ARG A 106 34.30 14.86 8.21
CA ARG A 106 33.78 16.11 7.64
C ARG A 106 32.28 16.06 7.34
N GLY A 107 31.66 14.87 7.46
CA GLY A 107 30.22 14.69 7.26
C GLY A 107 29.79 14.85 5.80
N PHE A 108 30.57 14.30 4.87
CA PHE A 108 30.08 13.98 3.53
C PHE A 108 29.25 12.69 3.56
#